data_AF-A0A7M7JMB3-F1
#
_entry.id   AF-A0A7M7JMB3-F1
#
_cell.length_a   1.000
_cell.length_b   1.000
_cell.length_c   1.000
_cell.angle_alpha   90.00
_cell.angle_beta   90.00
_cell.angle_gamma   90.00
#
_symmetry.space_group_name_H-M   'P 1'
#
loop_
_entity.id
_entity.type
_entity.pdbx_description
1 polymer ?
#
loop_
_entity_poly.entity_id
_entity_poly.type
_entity_poly.pdbx_seq_one_letter_code
_entity_poly.pdbx_strand_id
1 'polypeptide(L)'
;MLEHWIRRRSRALFGVCAFTTFILFCLKYVYLGELEIPNGGIAGGPGARTRLLDLPLVPQLPQRVADENMVAYEQMQPETADSERVRFYMTRRSDVMVFLHIQKTGGTVFERHLIKDLDIEHPCVPGPGRKRYKCHRGWSKKEGSWIFSRYSAGWHCGLHADWTELTACVDGAIDRQEGVLLAQHSRTAETQSSIGPRGRSAAGAIQQVAASGLVYAGTTSSAGSSSSSNSQQLLVPLQQQQQQQLHSLKRRYFYITLLREPRSRFLSEFRHVQRGATWKTSRHICNGRPPTVDELPACYSTPDWMDVTFSEFVSCRSNLAINRMTRMLADLSLVVCYNESAMPRAQRDALLLASAKSNLRKMAFFALCEFQKISQYLFERTFGLRFKQAFVQYNYTRSSLAIAELPIRAERSLRRMIGIIWDGAIGKGGHLLRFPGTIPLLITQNRNSTRLKCF
;
A
#
# COMPACT_ATOMS: atom_id res chain seq x y z
N MET A 1 17.09 71.21 23.30
CA MET A 1 17.79 70.18 22.47
C MET A 1 18.26 68.97 23.27
N LEU A 2 18.95 69.13 24.40
CA LEU A 2 19.61 68.04 25.14
C LEU A 2 18.69 66.82 25.43
N GLU A 3 17.47 67.04 25.93
CA GLU A 3 16.50 65.97 26.16
C GLU A 3 16.20 65.12 24.92
N HIS A 4 16.06 65.74 23.75
CA HIS A 4 15.75 65.04 22.50
C HIS A 4 16.92 64.14 22.06
N TRP A 5 18.15 64.54 22.38
CA TRP A 5 19.35 63.74 22.14
C TRP A 5 19.44 62.57 23.13
N ILE A 6 19.21 62.82 24.43
CA ILE A 6 19.12 61.79 25.47
C ILE A 6 18.04 60.76 25.10
N ARG A 7 16.82 61.20 24.80
CA ARG A 7 15.67 60.33 24.49
C ARG A 7 15.88 59.51 23.20
N ARG A 8 16.66 60.01 22.23
CA ARG A 8 17.12 59.22 21.06
C ARG A 8 18.21 58.22 21.45
N ARG A 9 19.21 58.62 22.25
CA ARG A 9 20.32 57.75 22.68
C ARG A 9 19.86 56.63 23.61
N SER A 10 18.94 56.89 24.53
CA SER A 10 18.29 55.87 25.36
C SER A 10 17.46 54.88 24.54
N ARG A 11 16.73 55.34 23.50
CA ARG A 11 16.01 54.44 22.58
C ARG A 11 16.95 53.56 21.75
N ALA A 12 18.10 54.10 21.32
CA ALA A 12 19.13 53.32 20.65
C ALA A 12 19.75 52.27 21.58
N LEU A 13 20.10 52.63 22.82
CA LEU A 13 20.56 51.65 23.83
C LEU A 13 19.50 50.58 24.11
N PHE A 14 18.23 50.95 24.30
CA PHE A 14 17.15 49.98 24.52
C PHE A 14 17.00 49.00 23.35
N GLY A 15 17.12 49.49 22.11
CA GLY A 15 17.10 48.64 20.91
C GLY A 15 18.28 47.68 20.85
N VAL A 16 19.50 48.15 21.16
CA VAL A 16 20.70 47.30 21.22
C VAL A 16 20.57 46.27 22.34
N CYS A 17 20.16 46.66 23.55
CA CYS A 17 19.94 45.75 24.66
C CYS A 17 18.86 44.70 24.35
N ALA A 18 17.73 45.08 23.76
CA ALA A 18 16.68 44.14 23.36
C ALA A 18 17.14 43.17 22.26
N PHE A 19 17.98 43.64 21.32
CA PHE A 19 18.53 42.79 20.26
C PHE A 19 19.60 41.84 20.80
N THR A 20 20.47 42.28 21.71
CA THR A 20 21.47 41.40 22.35
C THR A 20 20.82 40.40 23.29
N THR A 21 19.78 40.77 24.07
CA THR A 21 19.03 39.78 24.86
C THR A 21 18.26 38.81 23.97
N PHE A 22 17.73 39.23 22.83
CA PHE A 22 17.13 38.31 21.85
C PHE A 22 18.15 37.35 21.22
N ILE A 23 19.36 37.82 20.87
CA ILE A 23 20.43 36.94 20.36
C ILE A 23 20.94 35.98 21.45
N LEU A 24 21.12 36.45 22.69
CA LEU A 24 21.50 35.59 23.83
C LEU A 24 20.38 34.60 24.19
N PHE A 25 19.12 34.97 24.02
CA PHE A 25 17.98 34.07 24.12
C PHE A 25 18.06 33.00 23.02
N CYS A 26 18.22 33.38 21.75
CA CYS A 26 18.39 32.42 20.66
C CYS A 26 19.61 31.49 20.86
N LEU A 27 20.75 32.00 21.34
CA LEU A 27 21.91 31.17 21.64
C LEU A 27 21.66 30.22 22.83
N LYS A 28 21.01 30.66 23.90
CA LYS A 28 20.71 29.79 25.06
C LYS A 28 19.63 28.74 24.72
N TYR A 29 18.53 29.16 24.12
CA TYR A 29 17.35 28.30 23.93
C TYR A 29 17.34 27.50 22.61
N VAL A 30 18.05 27.93 21.57
CA VAL A 30 18.17 27.18 20.30
C VAL A 30 19.49 26.41 20.20
N TYR A 31 20.59 26.94 20.77
CA TYR A 31 21.92 26.31 20.66
C TYR A 31 22.33 25.48 21.89
N LEU A 32 22.09 25.97 23.12
CA LEU A 32 22.46 25.24 24.34
C LEU A 32 21.36 24.27 24.82
N GLY A 33 20.08 24.59 24.55
CA GLY A 33 19.00 23.60 24.52
C GLY A 33 18.49 23.11 25.88
N GLU A 34 18.70 23.86 26.96
CA GLU A 34 18.14 23.53 28.28
C GLU A 34 16.72 24.07 28.44
N LEU A 35 15.76 23.16 28.61
CA LEU A 35 14.36 23.46 28.88
C LEU A 35 13.80 22.36 29.78
N GLU A 36 13.65 22.65 31.07
CA GLU A 36 13.01 21.74 32.02
C GLU A 36 11.48 21.86 31.88
N ILE A 37 10.82 20.73 31.61
CA ILE A 37 9.36 20.63 31.56
C ILE A 37 8.91 19.74 32.73
N PRO A 38 8.02 20.19 33.62
CA PRO A 38 7.47 19.33 34.67
C PRO A 38 6.72 18.13 34.08
N ASN A 39 7.11 16.93 34.48
CA ASN A 39 6.51 15.68 33.95
C ASN A 39 5.08 15.47 34.47
N GLY A 40 4.08 15.91 33.69
CA GLY A 40 2.75 15.30 33.68
C GLY A 40 2.85 13.90 33.06
N GLY A 41 3.28 12.92 33.85
CA GLY A 41 3.92 11.71 33.34
C GLY A 41 2.99 10.60 32.83
N ILE A 42 3.46 9.87 31.81
CA ILE A 42 3.16 8.46 31.58
C ILE A 42 4.48 7.74 31.26
N ALA A 43 4.76 6.65 31.98
CA ALA A 43 5.75 5.61 31.68
C ALA A 43 7.13 6.03 31.09
N GLY A 44 8.05 6.47 31.95
CA GLY A 44 9.48 6.61 31.63
C GLY A 44 10.34 6.69 32.91
N GLY A 45 11.50 6.02 32.91
CA GLY A 45 12.38 5.98 34.09
C GLY A 45 13.10 7.31 34.39
N PRO A 46 13.55 7.54 35.63
CA PRO A 46 14.19 8.80 36.02
C PRO A 46 15.55 8.97 35.33
N GLY A 47 15.69 10.03 34.52
CA GLY A 47 16.97 10.44 33.91
C GLY A 47 16.94 10.71 32.40
N ALA A 48 15.87 10.33 31.68
CA ALA A 48 15.77 10.55 30.24
C ALA A 48 15.56 12.04 29.88
N ARG A 49 16.64 12.73 29.47
CA ARG A 49 16.60 14.08 28.89
C ARG A 49 16.29 14.00 27.38
N THR A 50 15.09 14.42 26.98
CA THR A 50 14.66 14.50 25.56
C THR A 50 14.70 15.96 25.09
N ARG A 51 15.42 16.29 24.00
CA ARG A 51 15.40 17.65 23.45
C ARG A 51 14.10 17.88 22.67
N LEU A 52 13.68 19.14 22.56
CA LEU A 52 12.52 19.53 21.73
C LEU A 52 12.68 19.13 20.24
N LEU A 53 13.94 18.97 19.77
CA LEU A 53 14.29 18.51 18.43
C LEU A 53 14.26 16.98 18.26
N ASP A 54 14.25 16.22 19.37
CA ASP A 54 14.24 14.75 19.38
C ASP A 54 12.81 14.18 19.45
N LEU A 55 11.80 15.03 19.64
CA LEU A 55 10.39 14.67 19.51
C LEU A 55 10.10 14.20 18.06
N PRO A 56 9.59 12.97 17.85
CA PRO A 56 9.39 12.45 16.51
C PRO A 56 8.27 13.21 15.78
N LEU A 57 8.67 14.08 14.84
CA LEU A 57 7.79 14.79 13.89
C LEU A 57 6.98 13.85 12.96
N VAL A 58 7.21 12.54 13.06
CA VAL A 58 6.44 11.48 12.43
C VAL A 58 5.73 10.72 13.55
N PRO A 59 4.38 10.68 13.60
CA PRO A 59 3.66 9.85 14.56
C PRO A 59 4.16 8.41 14.49
N GLN A 60 4.47 7.80 15.64
CA GLN A 60 4.84 6.38 15.67
C GLN A 60 3.65 5.56 15.18
N LEU A 61 3.80 4.93 14.01
CA LEU A 61 2.77 4.09 13.42
C LEU A 61 2.58 2.85 14.33
N PRO A 62 1.34 2.51 14.72
CA PRO A 62 1.07 1.27 15.44
C PRO A 62 1.66 0.07 14.70
N GLN A 63 2.39 -0.78 15.42
CA GLN A 63 2.93 -2.03 14.87
C GLN A 63 1.81 -3.06 14.71
N ARG A 64 0.99 -2.91 13.65
CA ARG A 64 0.26 -4.05 13.11
C ARG A 64 1.27 -5.09 12.62
N VAL A 65 0.88 -6.36 12.75
CA VAL A 65 1.51 -7.47 12.00
C VAL A 65 1.51 -7.07 10.53
N ALA A 66 2.69 -7.08 9.89
CA ALA A 66 2.77 -6.86 8.45
C ALA A 66 2.05 -8.00 7.71
N ASP A 67 1.66 -7.79 6.46
CA ASP A 67 1.34 -8.90 5.54
C ASP A 67 2.54 -9.87 5.57
N GLU A 68 2.41 -11.02 6.24
CA GLU A 68 3.52 -11.95 6.47
C GLU A 68 4.06 -12.57 5.17
N ASN A 69 3.29 -12.42 4.09
CA ASN A 69 3.65 -12.86 2.76
C ASN A 69 4.32 -11.72 1.97
N MET A 70 4.25 -10.45 2.40
CA MET A 70 4.91 -9.33 1.72
C MET A 70 6.45 -9.39 1.86
N VAL A 71 7.14 -9.35 0.72
CA VAL A 71 8.60 -9.17 0.67
C VAL A 71 8.92 -7.68 0.57
N ALA A 72 9.74 -7.20 1.50
CA ALA A 72 10.19 -5.81 1.53
C ALA A 72 11.39 -5.56 0.60
N TYR A 73 11.52 -4.34 0.06
CA TYR A 73 12.66 -3.95 -0.77
C TYR A 73 14.01 -4.13 -0.06
N GLU A 74 14.07 -3.87 1.24
CA GLU A 74 15.25 -4.08 2.08
C GLU A 74 15.72 -5.54 2.05
N GLN A 75 14.81 -6.52 2.16
CA GLN A 75 15.11 -7.95 2.07
C GLN A 75 15.61 -8.35 0.66
N MET A 76 15.29 -7.55 -0.36
CA MET A 76 15.79 -7.73 -1.73
C MET A 76 17.15 -7.05 -1.98
N GLN A 77 17.74 -6.37 -0.99
CA GLN A 77 19.12 -5.87 -1.06
C GLN A 77 20.06 -6.79 -0.26
N PRO A 78 21.34 -6.90 -0.65
CA PRO A 78 22.36 -7.50 0.19
C PRO A 78 22.79 -6.51 1.29
N GLU A 79 22.44 -6.78 2.54
CA GLU A 79 22.92 -5.97 3.69
C GLU A 79 24.41 -6.21 3.97
N THR A 80 24.90 -7.41 3.68
CA THR A 80 26.31 -7.81 3.69
C THR A 80 26.59 -8.72 2.49
N ALA A 81 27.86 -9.06 2.26
CA ALA A 81 28.25 -10.01 1.21
C ALA A 81 27.75 -11.46 1.45
N ASP A 82 27.36 -11.77 2.70
CA ASP A 82 27.08 -13.14 3.19
C ASP A 82 25.59 -13.38 3.47
N SER A 83 24.75 -12.34 3.37
CA SER A 83 23.31 -12.42 3.64
C SER A 83 22.52 -12.94 2.43
N GLU A 84 21.59 -13.88 2.62
CA GLU A 84 20.81 -14.49 1.53
C GLU A 84 19.80 -13.50 0.93
N ARG A 85 20.25 -12.72 -0.06
CA ARG A 85 19.43 -11.75 -0.79
C ARG A 85 18.15 -12.40 -1.36
N VAL A 86 16.98 -11.93 -0.90
CA VAL A 86 15.70 -12.39 -1.43
C VAL A 86 15.55 -11.97 -2.89
N ARG A 87 15.49 -12.97 -3.78
CA ARG A 87 15.15 -12.77 -5.19
C ARG A 87 13.70 -13.20 -5.47
N PHE A 88 13.09 -12.51 -6.44
CA PHE A 88 11.85 -12.94 -7.09
C PHE A 88 12.17 -14.00 -8.14
N TYR A 89 11.45 -15.11 -8.11
CA TYR A 89 11.62 -16.22 -9.06
C TYR A 89 10.27 -16.48 -9.77
N MET A 90 10.17 -16.09 -11.04
CA MET A 90 8.95 -16.26 -11.84
C MET A 90 8.43 -17.71 -11.86
N THR A 91 9.34 -18.67 -11.86
CA THR A 91 9.08 -20.12 -11.88
C THR A 91 8.69 -20.68 -10.50
N ARG A 92 8.95 -19.96 -9.41
CA ARG A 92 8.59 -20.36 -8.04
C ARG A 92 7.10 -20.13 -7.82
N ARG A 93 6.34 -21.20 -7.54
CA ARG A 93 4.86 -21.13 -7.41
C ARG A 93 4.35 -20.15 -6.34
N SER A 94 5.12 -19.90 -5.28
CA SER A 94 4.75 -18.94 -4.24
C SER A 94 4.98 -17.47 -4.61
N ASP A 95 5.85 -17.14 -5.55
CA ASP A 95 6.24 -15.74 -5.83
C ASP A 95 5.22 -15.03 -6.75
N VAL A 96 4.60 -13.95 -6.26
CA VAL A 96 3.59 -13.18 -7.00
C VAL A 96 3.91 -11.69 -6.96
N MET A 97 4.03 -11.07 -8.13
CA MET A 97 4.14 -9.62 -8.30
C MET A 97 2.77 -8.96 -8.22
N VAL A 98 2.56 -8.00 -7.32
CA VAL A 98 1.23 -7.36 -7.10
C VAL A 98 1.27 -5.91 -7.55
N PHE A 99 0.54 -5.53 -8.61
CA PHE A 99 0.59 -4.18 -9.16
C PHE A 99 -0.56 -3.28 -8.64
N LEU A 100 -0.23 -2.39 -7.70
CA LEU A 100 -1.11 -1.35 -7.19
C LEU A 100 -1.19 -0.19 -8.20
N HIS A 101 -2.21 -0.23 -9.06
CA HIS A 101 -2.41 0.71 -10.17
C HIS A 101 -3.17 1.97 -9.72
N ILE A 102 -2.47 2.98 -9.19
CA ILE A 102 -3.07 4.29 -8.83
C ILE A 102 -3.61 5.01 -10.08
N GLN A 103 -4.77 5.68 -9.98
CA GLN A 103 -5.32 6.44 -11.11
C GLN A 103 -4.35 7.55 -11.60
N LYS A 104 -4.14 7.55 -12.92
CA LYS A 104 -3.45 8.58 -13.72
C LYS A 104 -1.93 8.69 -13.53
N THR A 105 -1.28 7.73 -12.89
CA THR A 105 0.19 7.67 -12.73
C THR A 105 0.93 6.98 -13.90
N GLY A 106 0.25 6.71 -15.02
CA GLY A 106 0.86 6.07 -16.20
C GLY A 106 0.71 4.55 -16.26
N GLY A 107 0.18 3.90 -15.20
CA GLY A 107 0.07 2.45 -15.07
C GLY A 107 -0.47 1.68 -16.29
N THR A 108 -1.40 2.24 -17.06
CA THR A 108 -1.93 1.61 -18.29
C THR A 108 -0.88 1.41 -19.41
N VAL A 109 0.25 2.13 -19.38
CA VAL A 109 1.40 1.94 -20.28
C VAL A 109 2.38 0.94 -19.67
N PHE A 110 2.81 1.16 -18.43
CA PHE A 110 3.73 0.27 -17.70
C PHE A 110 3.23 -1.18 -17.61
N GLU A 111 1.94 -1.36 -17.29
CA GLU A 111 1.29 -2.66 -17.23
C GLU A 111 1.20 -3.35 -18.61
N ARG A 112 1.24 -2.59 -19.71
CA ARG A 112 1.39 -3.20 -21.05
C ARG A 112 2.79 -3.79 -21.21
N HIS A 113 3.82 -3.05 -20.81
CA HIS A 113 5.20 -3.54 -20.88
C HIS A 113 5.41 -4.78 -19.99
N LEU A 114 4.89 -4.79 -18.76
CA LEU A 114 4.92 -5.98 -17.89
C LEU A 114 4.30 -7.23 -18.55
N ILE A 115 3.18 -7.06 -19.23
CA ILE A 115 2.36 -8.18 -19.71
C ILE A 115 2.76 -8.66 -21.11
N LYS A 116 3.37 -7.79 -21.93
CA LYS A 116 3.69 -8.08 -23.34
C LYS A 116 5.17 -8.08 -23.68
N ASP A 117 5.93 -7.22 -23.01
CA ASP A 117 7.26 -6.83 -23.45
C ASP A 117 8.35 -7.34 -22.52
N LEU A 118 8.04 -8.10 -21.47
CA LEU A 118 9.04 -8.84 -20.69
C LEU A 118 9.62 -10.00 -21.50
N ASP A 119 10.91 -10.25 -21.30
CA ASP A 119 11.63 -11.40 -21.85
C ASP A 119 11.62 -12.57 -20.89
N ILE A 120 10.69 -13.49 -21.16
CA ILE A 120 10.30 -14.61 -20.30
C ILE A 120 10.01 -15.83 -21.16
N GLU A 121 10.33 -17.01 -20.64
CA GLU A 121 10.12 -18.32 -21.26
C GLU A 121 8.64 -18.60 -21.60
N HIS A 122 7.72 -18.09 -20.77
CA HIS A 122 6.29 -18.31 -20.88
C HIS A 122 5.53 -16.96 -21.00
N PRO A 123 5.42 -16.37 -22.21
CA PRO A 123 4.74 -15.08 -22.44
C PRO A 123 3.25 -15.10 -22.08
N CYS A 124 2.71 -13.97 -21.61
CA CYS A 124 1.29 -13.89 -21.28
C CYS A 124 0.39 -13.95 -22.53
N VAL A 125 -0.41 -15.01 -22.66
CA VAL A 125 -1.35 -15.18 -23.78
C VAL A 125 -2.66 -14.40 -23.57
N PRO A 126 -3.40 -13.99 -24.62
CA PRO A 126 -4.72 -13.38 -24.47
C PRO A 126 -5.69 -14.25 -23.64
N GLY A 127 -6.44 -13.61 -22.75
CA GLY A 127 -7.47 -14.24 -21.92
C GLY A 127 -8.89 -13.81 -22.31
N PRO A 128 -9.93 -14.50 -21.83
CA PRO A 128 -11.31 -14.07 -22.02
C PRO A 128 -11.55 -12.70 -21.35
N GLY A 129 -12.24 -11.81 -22.08
CA GLY A 129 -12.55 -10.45 -21.64
C GLY A 129 -11.61 -9.37 -22.19
N ARG A 130 -12.13 -8.13 -22.30
CA ARG A 130 -11.45 -7.02 -22.98
C ARG A 130 -10.13 -6.63 -22.29
N LYS A 131 -8.99 -6.83 -22.98
CA LYS A 131 -7.63 -6.55 -22.49
C LYS A 131 -7.24 -7.36 -21.24
N ARG A 132 -7.69 -8.61 -21.18
CA ARG A 132 -7.30 -9.61 -20.17
C ARG A 132 -6.24 -10.54 -20.76
N TYR A 133 -5.30 -10.99 -19.94
CA TYR A 133 -4.18 -11.85 -20.32
C TYR A 133 -3.96 -12.93 -19.25
N LYS A 134 -3.54 -14.13 -19.66
CA LYS A 134 -3.17 -15.25 -18.79
C LYS A 134 -1.65 -15.25 -18.63
N CYS A 135 -1.17 -14.91 -17.44
CA CYS A 135 0.27 -14.85 -17.11
C CYS A 135 0.66 -16.01 -16.20
N HIS A 136 0.57 -17.23 -16.74
CA HIS A 136 0.93 -18.45 -16.00
C HIS A 136 2.45 -18.61 -15.90
N ARG A 137 2.92 -19.39 -14.93
CA ARG A 137 4.36 -19.64 -14.70
C ARG A 137 4.98 -20.54 -15.77
N GLY A 138 4.20 -21.54 -16.18
CA GLY A 138 4.42 -22.39 -17.34
C GLY A 138 3.10 -22.65 -18.09
N TRP A 139 3.07 -23.68 -18.92
CA TRP A 139 1.94 -23.96 -19.82
C TRP A 139 0.64 -24.39 -19.11
N SER A 140 0.71 -24.89 -17.88
CA SER A 140 -0.48 -25.35 -17.15
C SER A 140 -1.15 -24.27 -16.30
N LYS A 141 -2.48 -24.15 -16.41
CA LYS A 141 -3.30 -23.31 -15.52
C LYS A 141 -3.09 -23.65 -14.03
N LYS A 142 -2.72 -24.90 -13.72
CA LYS A 142 -2.48 -25.40 -12.34
C LYS A 142 -1.22 -24.82 -11.68
N GLU A 143 -0.40 -24.05 -12.39
CA GLU A 143 0.82 -23.43 -11.87
C GLU A 143 0.63 -21.99 -11.39
N GLY A 144 -0.62 -21.50 -11.38
CA GLY A 144 -0.98 -20.18 -10.88
C GLY A 144 -0.64 -19.03 -11.83
N SER A 145 -0.67 -17.80 -11.31
CA SER A 145 -0.23 -16.59 -12.03
C SER A 145 0.96 -15.95 -11.33
N TRP A 146 2.02 -15.57 -12.06
CA TRP A 146 3.18 -14.88 -11.48
C TRP A 146 2.92 -13.40 -11.16
N ILE A 147 1.81 -12.83 -11.66
CA ILE A 147 1.40 -11.45 -11.45
C ILE A 147 -0.09 -11.33 -11.10
N PHE A 148 -0.39 -10.48 -10.13
CA PHE A 148 -1.73 -9.99 -9.80
C PHE A 148 -1.85 -8.52 -10.21
N SER A 149 -2.50 -8.26 -11.35
CA SER A 149 -2.74 -6.93 -11.91
C SER A 149 -4.09 -6.87 -12.62
N ARG A 150 -4.51 -5.69 -13.11
CA ARG A 150 -5.73 -5.51 -13.91
C ARG A 150 -5.68 -6.32 -15.21
N TYR A 151 -4.52 -6.40 -15.85
CA TYR A 151 -4.35 -7.15 -17.09
C TYR A 151 -4.18 -8.66 -16.86
N SER A 152 -3.61 -9.13 -15.74
CA SER A 152 -3.52 -10.57 -15.43
C SER A 152 -4.74 -11.11 -14.66
N ALA A 153 -5.01 -10.62 -13.45
CA ALA A 153 -6.11 -11.04 -12.58
C ALA A 153 -7.41 -10.24 -12.80
N GLY A 154 -7.33 -8.96 -13.16
CA GLY A 154 -8.49 -8.07 -13.23
C GLY A 154 -8.77 -7.36 -11.90
N TRP A 155 -10.00 -6.88 -11.72
CA TRP A 155 -10.41 -6.12 -10.54
C TRP A 155 -11.04 -6.99 -9.45
N HIS A 156 -10.46 -8.16 -9.17
CA HIS A 156 -11.01 -9.13 -8.21
C HIS A 156 -11.14 -8.54 -6.79
N CYS A 157 -10.17 -7.73 -6.37
CA CYS A 157 -10.21 -7.01 -5.08
C CYS A 157 -10.94 -5.66 -5.13
N GLY A 158 -11.36 -5.19 -6.31
CA GLY A 158 -12.01 -3.89 -6.51
C GLY A 158 -11.42 -3.13 -7.70
N LEU A 159 -12.20 -2.21 -8.28
CA LEU A 159 -11.71 -1.33 -9.34
C LEU A 159 -10.67 -0.36 -8.77
N HIS A 160 -9.43 -0.42 -9.27
CA HIS A 160 -8.30 0.34 -8.72
C HIS A 160 -8.14 0.16 -7.20
N ALA A 161 -8.23 -1.10 -6.73
CA ALA A 161 -7.99 -1.47 -5.35
C ALA A 161 -6.68 -0.86 -4.81
N ASP A 162 -6.75 -0.26 -3.62
CA ASP A 162 -5.61 0.39 -2.98
C ASP A 162 -4.82 -0.54 -2.03
N TRP A 163 -3.85 -0.01 -1.28
CA TRP A 163 -3.02 -0.81 -0.36
C TRP A 163 -3.86 -1.54 0.70
N THR A 164 -4.89 -0.88 1.24
CA THR A 164 -5.77 -1.46 2.26
C THR A 164 -6.68 -2.53 1.64
N GLU A 165 -7.21 -2.28 0.44
CA GLU A 165 -8.03 -3.27 -0.28
C GLU A 165 -7.22 -4.48 -0.78
N LEU A 166 -5.95 -4.31 -1.18
CA LEU A 166 -5.12 -5.39 -1.72
C LEU A 166 -4.55 -6.31 -0.63
N THR A 167 -3.94 -5.75 0.41
CA THR A 167 -3.32 -6.55 1.50
C THR A 167 -4.33 -7.42 2.24
N ALA A 168 -5.60 -7.00 2.30
CA ALA A 168 -6.69 -7.77 2.88
C ALA A 168 -7.36 -8.78 1.92
N CYS A 169 -6.93 -8.89 0.66
CA CYS A 169 -7.68 -9.61 -0.39
C CYS A 169 -6.88 -10.52 -1.32
N VAL A 170 -5.63 -10.16 -1.66
CA VAL A 170 -4.89 -10.77 -2.78
C VAL A 170 -4.73 -12.29 -2.62
N ASP A 171 -4.42 -12.78 -1.42
CA ASP A 171 -4.19 -14.22 -1.16
C ASP A 171 -5.44 -15.07 -1.44
N GLY A 172 -6.53 -14.81 -0.71
CA GLY A 172 -7.81 -15.48 -0.95
C GLY A 172 -8.40 -15.21 -2.35
N ALA A 173 -8.01 -14.13 -3.04
CA ALA A 173 -8.38 -13.90 -4.44
C ALA A 173 -7.60 -14.79 -5.43
N ILE A 174 -6.36 -15.16 -5.10
CA ILE A 174 -5.55 -16.11 -5.86
C ILE A 174 -6.02 -17.55 -5.59
N ASP A 175 -6.29 -17.92 -4.34
CA ASP A 175 -6.86 -19.23 -3.98
C ASP A 175 -8.11 -19.57 -4.79
N ARG A 176 -9.06 -18.61 -4.85
CA ARG A 176 -10.30 -18.74 -5.64
C ARG A 176 -10.07 -18.83 -7.16
N GLN A 177 -8.93 -18.37 -7.68
CA GLN A 177 -8.57 -18.51 -9.10
C GLN A 177 -7.85 -19.82 -9.41
N GLU A 178 -7.03 -20.30 -8.46
CA GLU A 178 -6.24 -21.54 -8.54
C GLU A 178 -7.10 -22.77 -8.23
N GLY A 179 -8.23 -22.60 -7.55
CA GLY A 179 -9.15 -23.68 -7.14
C GLY A 179 -8.87 -24.24 -5.76
N VAL A 180 -8.02 -23.54 -4.98
CA VAL A 180 -7.62 -23.89 -3.61
C VAL A 180 -8.76 -23.46 -2.67
N LEU A 181 -9.74 -24.34 -2.46
CA LEU A 181 -10.77 -24.09 -1.46
C LEU A 181 -10.15 -24.15 -0.05
N LEU A 182 -10.34 -23.09 0.73
CA LEU A 182 -9.78 -22.94 2.07
C LEU A 182 -10.41 -23.94 3.05
N ALA A 183 -9.75 -25.08 3.27
CA ALA A 183 -10.02 -26.01 4.37
C ALA A 183 -9.59 -25.46 5.75
N GLN A 184 -9.52 -24.13 5.90
CA GLN A 184 -9.17 -23.40 7.12
C GLN A 184 -9.93 -22.06 7.14
N HIS A 185 -11.07 -22.05 7.84
CA HIS A 185 -11.72 -20.88 8.47
C HIS A 185 -12.79 -21.32 9.49
N SER A 186 -13.34 -22.53 9.35
CA SER A 186 -14.19 -23.17 10.37
C SER A 186 -13.39 -23.60 11.61
N ARG A 187 -12.96 -22.65 12.44
CA ARG A 187 -12.56 -22.93 13.84
C ARG A 187 -12.64 -21.74 14.81
N THR A 188 -13.65 -20.87 14.65
CA THR A 188 -14.10 -19.88 15.66
C THR A 188 -15.61 -19.67 15.55
N ALA A 189 -16.38 -20.73 15.80
CA ALA A 189 -17.84 -20.71 15.80
C ALA A 189 -18.43 -21.64 16.88
N GLU A 190 -17.79 -21.69 18.05
CA GLU A 190 -18.33 -22.41 19.21
C GLU A 190 -19.33 -21.55 19.97
N THR A 191 -20.59 -21.96 19.86
CA THR A 191 -21.50 -22.09 21.00
C THR A 191 -21.74 -20.85 21.88
N GLN A 192 -22.64 -19.97 21.42
CA GLN A 192 -23.61 -19.38 22.33
C GLN A 192 -25.02 -19.79 21.89
N SER A 193 -25.74 -20.43 22.82
CA SER A 193 -27.12 -20.91 22.68
C SER A 193 -27.90 -20.49 23.92
N SER A 194 -29.25 -20.50 23.81
CA SER A 194 -30.21 -19.96 24.79
C SER A 194 -30.23 -18.41 24.87
N ILE A 195 -31.35 -17.72 25.15
CA ILE A 195 -32.71 -18.18 25.55
C ILE A 195 -33.77 -17.47 24.67
N GLY A 196 -34.84 -18.18 24.28
CA GLY A 196 -36.02 -17.59 23.63
C GLY A 196 -37.16 -18.63 23.43
N PRO A 197 -38.37 -18.46 23.99
CA PRO A 197 -39.35 -19.55 24.06
C PRO A 197 -40.47 -19.55 23.00
N ARG A 198 -40.73 -20.75 22.47
CA ARG A 198 -42.05 -21.31 22.05
C ARG A 198 -42.94 -20.54 21.06
N GLY A 199 -43.08 -21.09 19.85
CA GLY A 199 -44.23 -20.88 18.95
C GLY A 199 -44.63 -22.18 18.25
N ARG A 200 -45.93 -22.52 18.23
CA ARG A 200 -46.52 -23.62 17.43
C ARG A 200 -46.52 -23.19 15.95
N SER A 201 -46.56 -24.05 14.92
CA SER A 201 -46.99 -25.46 14.77
C SER A 201 -46.22 -26.07 13.55
N ALA A 202 -46.45 -27.25 12.95
CA ALA A 202 -47.58 -28.18 12.99
C ALA A 202 -47.18 -29.66 12.68
N ALA A 203 -48.17 -30.46 12.29
CA ALA A 203 -48.20 -31.88 11.95
C ALA A 203 -47.41 -32.34 10.71
N GLY A 204 -47.02 -33.63 10.72
CA GLY A 204 -46.42 -34.36 9.59
C GLY A 204 -45.89 -35.73 10.01
N ALA A 205 -46.77 -36.72 10.19
CA ALA A 205 -46.41 -38.06 10.67
C ALA A 205 -46.33 -39.10 9.53
N ILE A 206 -45.98 -40.35 9.91
CA ILE A 206 -45.95 -41.62 9.13
C ILE A 206 -44.57 -41.93 8.48
N GLN A 207 -43.95 -43.13 8.60
CA GLN A 207 -44.06 -44.24 9.58
C GLN A 207 -42.81 -45.18 9.46
N GLN A 208 -42.74 -46.18 10.35
CA GLN A 208 -41.82 -47.34 10.49
C GLN A 208 -41.55 -48.11 9.16
N VAL A 209 -40.63 -49.09 9.01
CA VAL A 209 -40.24 -50.31 9.79
C VAL A 209 -38.80 -50.70 9.32
N ALA A 210 -37.74 -50.99 10.11
CA ALA A 210 -37.47 -51.82 11.30
C ALA A 210 -37.12 -53.31 11.03
N ALA A 211 -35.83 -53.67 11.08
CA ALA A 211 -35.24 -55.00 11.38
C ALA A 211 -33.71 -54.84 11.55
N SER A 212 -32.92 -55.34 12.51
CA SER A 212 -33.03 -56.28 13.67
C SER A 212 -32.24 -57.59 13.49
N GLY A 213 -31.35 -57.89 14.47
CA GLY A 213 -30.34 -58.97 14.47
C GLY A 213 -29.01 -58.42 15.04
N LEU A 214 -28.51 -58.70 16.26
CA LEU A 214 -28.62 -59.87 17.17
C LEU A 214 -28.09 -61.16 16.52
N VAL A 215 -27.17 -61.95 17.08
CA VAL A 215 -26.40 -61.91 18.36
C VAL A 215 -24.91 -62.26 18.08
N TYR A 216 -23.94 -62.51 18.97
CA TYR A 216 -23.84 -62.88 20.40
C TYR A 216 -22.50 -62.35 21.00
N ALA A 217 -22.17 -62.64 22.27
CA ALA A 217 -20.86 -62.37 22.88
C ALA A 217 -20.37 -63.56 23.74
N GLY A 218 -19.08 -63.89 23.71
CA GLY A 218 -18.52 -65.01 24.46
C GLY A 218 -17.05 -64.80 24.87
N THR A 219 -16.74 -65.10 26.14
CA THR A 219 -15.43 -64.89 26.77
C THR A 219 -14.81 -66.20 27.23
N THR A 220 -13.53 -66.43 26.93
CA THR A 220 -12.63 -67.28 27.73
C THR A 220 -11.16 -66.90 27.50
N SER A 221 -10.32 -67.25 28.46
CA SER A 221 -8.91 -66.82 28.57
C SER A 221 -7.92 -67.94 28.31
N SER A 222 -6.78 -67.63 27.68
CA SER A 222 -5.51 -68.33 27.89
C SER A 222 -4.32 -67.42 27.54
N ALA A 223 -3.17 -67.65 28.17
CA ALA A 223 -1.95 -66.88 27.93
C ALA A 223 -1.09 -67.51 26.83
N GLY A 224 -0.40 -66.69 26.04
CA GLY A 224 0.55 -67.15 25.02
C GLY A 224 1.45 -66.01 24.55
N SER A 225 2.69 -65.98 25.03
CA SER A 225 3.67 -64.95 24.68
C SER A 225 4.51 -65.37 23.47
N SER A 226 4.29 -64.74 22.32
CA SER A 226 5.24 -64.76 21.21
C SER A 226 5.27 -63.40 20.49
N SER A 227 6.47 -62.92 20.19
CA SER A 227 6.70 -61.61 19.61
C SER A 227 6.62 -61.64 18.09
N SER A 228 5.71 -60.86 17.50
CA SER A 228 5.82 -60.43 16.10
C SER A 228 5.41 -58.97 15.96
N SER A 229 6.33 -58.15 15.47
CA SER A 229 6.13 -56.72 15.23
C SER A 229 5.22 -56.52 14.01
N ASN A 230 4.11 -55.79 14.15
CA ASN A 230 3.27 -55.44 13.02
C ASN A 230 2.84 -53.97 13.05
N SER A 231 3.69 -53.11 12.48
CA SER A 231 3.46 -51.67 12.37
C SER A 231 2.37 -51.38 11.35
N GLN A 232 1.11 -51.27 11.77
CA GLN A 232 0.02 -50.75 10.94
C GLN A 232 0.18 -49.25 10.70
N GLN A 233 1.15 -48.86 9.88
CA GLN A 233 1.20 -47.54 9.28
C GLN A 233 0.00 -47.42 8.31
N LEU A 234 -0.87 -46.46 8.59
CA LEU A 234 -2.02 -46.16 7.75
C LEU A 234 -1.51 -45.65 6.39
N LEU A 235 -1.66 -46.46 5.34
CA LEU A 235 -1.22 -46.13 3.97
C LEU A 235 -2.10 -45.05 3.35
N VAL A 236 -1.86 -43.79 3.74
CA VAL A 236 -2.40 -42.60 3.07
C VAL A 236 -1.87 -42.59 1.63
N PRO A 237 -2.73 -42.52 0.59
CA PRO A 237 -2.28 -42.54 -0.80
C PRO A 237 -1.32 -41.39 -1.11
N LEU A 238 -0.23 -41.68 -1.84
CA LEU A 238 0.78 -40.69 -2.27
C LEU A 238 0.19 -39.46 -2.99
N GLN A 239 -0.95 -39.62 -3.68
CA GLN A 239 -1.69 -38.49 -4.26
C GLN A 239 -2.22 -37.49 -3.22
N GLN A 240 -2.68 -37.95 -2.05
CA GLN A 240 -3.17 -37.06 -0.99
C GLN A 240 -2.02 -36.30 -0.33
N GLN A 241 -0.85 -36.94 -0.16
CA GLN A 241 0.36 -36.25 0.33
C GLN A 241 0.84 -35.18 -0.66
N GLN A 242 0.85 -35.46 -1.97
CA GLN A 242 1.15 -34.44 -2.98
C GLN A 242 0.12 -33.31 -3.03
N GLN A 243 -1.16 -33.59 -2.82
CA GLN A 243 -2.20 -32.55 -2.71
C GLN A 243 -2.03 -31.70 -1.44
N GLN A 244 -1.70 -32.29 -0.30
CA GLN A 244 -1.43 -31.55 0.94
C GLN A 244 -0.17 -30.68 0.85
N GLN A 245 0.90 -31.16 0.19
CA GLN A 245 2.09 -30.33 -0.10
C GLN A 245 1.79 -29.19 -1.08
N LEU A 246 0.85 -29.36 -2.01
CA LEU A 246 0.44 -28.30 -2.93
C LEU A 246 -0.23 -27.12 -2.19
N HIS A 247 -0.85 -27.38 -1.03
CA HIS A 247 -1.53 -26.38 -0.21
C HIS A 247 -0.60 -25.61 0.77
N SER A 248 0.68 -25.97 0.91
CA SER A 248 1.53 -25.47 2.02
C SER A 248 2.61 -24.44 1.64
N LEU A 249 2.74 -24.07 0.36
CA LEU A 249 3.74 -23.07 -0.07
C LEU A 249 3.27 -21.64 0.25
N LYS A 250 3.65 -21.13 1.44
CA LYS A 250 3.45 -19.73 1.84
C LYS A 250 3.83 -18.78 0.70
N ARG A 251 2.85 -18.02 0.20
CA ARG A 251 3.03 -17.12 -0.95
C ARG A 251 3.93 -15.95 -0.56
N ARG A 252 4.57 -15.32 -1.56
CA ARG A 252 5.46 -14.18 -1.39
C ARG A 252 5.05 -13.05 -2.33
N TYR A 253 4.60 -11.93 -1.77
CA TYR A 253 4.07 -10.79 -2.49
C TYR A 253 5.09 -9.68 -2.69
N PHE A 254 5.41 -9.45 -3.94
CA PHE A 254 6.29 -8.38 -4.40
C PHE A 254 5.41 -7.22 -4.89
N TYR A 255 4.95 -6.39 -3.94
CA TYR A 255 4.10 -5.25 -4.25
C TYR A 255 4.88 -4.18 -5.02
N ILE A 256 4.28 -3.70 -6.11
CA ILE A 256 4.84 -2.65 -6.96
C ILE A 256 3.80 -1.58 -7.32
N THR A 257 4.23 -0.34 -7.55
CA THR A 257 3.33 0.77 -7.93
C THR A 257 3.97 1.78 -8.87
N LEU A 258 3.14 2.69 -9.41
CA LEU A 258 3.56 3.87 -10.18
C LEU A 258 3.09 5.14 -9.50
N LEU A 259 4.01 6.09 -9.33
CA LEU A 259 3.75 7.45 -8.85
C LEU A 259 3.91 8.47 -9.99
N ARG A 260 3.51 9.71 -9.73
CA ARG A 260 3.56 10.83 -10.67
C ARG A 260 3.55 12.16 -9.92
N GLU A 261 4.14 13.21 -10.50
CA GLU A 261 4.10 14.56 -9.93
C GLU A 261 2.64 14.99 -9.60
N PRO A 262 2.33 15.44 -8.37
CA PRO A 262 0.95 15.53 -7.89
C PRO A 262 0.04 16.45 -8.71
N ARG A 263 0.51 17.62 -9.17
CA ARG A 263 -0.30 18.55 -9.98
C ARG A 263 -0.62 17.91 -11.32
N SER A 264 0.39 17.36 -11.99
CA SER A 264 0.28 16.65 -13.27
C SER A 264 -0.66 15.43 -13.17
N ARG A 265 -0.62 14.71 -12.04
CA ARG A 265 -1.49 13.58 -11.73
C ARG A 265 -2.94 14.02 -11.50
N PHE A 266 -3.15 15.06 -10.67
CA PHE A 266 -4.48 15.62 -10.36
C PHE A 266 -5.17 16.21 -11.59
N LEU A 267 -4.45 16.99 -12.41
CA LEU A 267 -5.00 17.59 -13.63
C LEU A 267 -5.26 16.56 -14.73
N SER A 268 -4.51 15.45 -14.74
CA SER A 268 -4.84 14.28 -15.55
C SER A 268 -6.13 13.59 -15.11
N GLU A 269 -6.48 13.68 -13.82
CA GLU A 269 -7.72 13.14 -13.26
C GLU A 269 -8.90 14.06 -13.57
N PHE A 270 -8.78 15.36 -13.27
CA PHE A 270 -9.74 16.40 -13.68
C PHE A 270 -10.13 16.27 -15.16
N ARG A 271 -9.15 16.35 -16.06
CA ARG A 271 -9.35 16.19 -17.52
C ARG A 271 -9.71 14.75 -17.93
N HIS A 272 -9.98 13.82 -17.01
CA HIS A 272 -10.53 12.50 -17.30
C HIS A 272 -11.97 12.38 -16.80
N VAL A 273 -12.22 12.88 -15.58
CA VAL A 273 -13.55 13.01 -14.96
C VAL A 273 -14.47 13.86 -15.84
N GLN A 274 -13.97 15.00 -16.33
CA GLN A 274 -14.64 15.86 -17.31
C GLN A 274 -15.06 15.17 -18.63
N ARG A 275 -14.58 13.94 -18.90
CA ARG A 275 -15.06 13.07 -20.00
C ARG A 275 -15.61 11.74 -19.49
N GLY A 276 -16.43 11.80 -18.43
CA GLY A 276 -17.24 10.69 -17.92
C GLY A 276 -16.50 9.67 -17.03
N ALA A 277 -15.24 9.90 -16.65
CA ALA A 277 -14.51 8.93 -15.83
C ALA A 277 -14.85 9.07 -14.33
N THR A 278 -15.70 8.18 -13.83
CA THR A 278 -16.15 8.17 -12.42
C THR A 278 -15.36 7.26 -11.51
N TRP A 279 -15.01 6.06 -11.99
CA TRP A 279 -14.59 4.92 -11.15
C TRP A 279 -15.61 4.50 -10.07
N LYS A 280 -16.91 4.79 -10.24
CA LYS A 280 -17.97 4.55 -9.23
C LYS A 280 -18.24 3.08 -8.84
N THR A 281 -17.44 2.13 -9.33
CA THR A 281 -17.46 0.71 -8.95
C THR A 281 -16.18 0.28 -8.21
N SER A 282 -15.34 1.24 -7.79
CA SER A 282 -14.37 1.03 -6.70
C SER A 282 -15.13 0.70 -5.42
N ARG A 283 -14.66 -0.29 -4.64
CA ARG A 283 -15.39 -0.79 -3.46
C ARG A 283 -15.03 -0.01 -2.19
N HIS A 284 -13.78 0.45 -2.11
CA HIS A 284 -13.26 1.19 -0.96
C HIS A 284 -13.37 0.39 0.35
N ILE A 285 -13.09 -0.91 0.29
CA ILE A 285 -13.17 -1.80 1.46
C ILE A 285 -12.09 -1.42 2.48
N CYS A 286 -12.51 -1.09 3.70
CA CYS A 286 -11.64 -0.88 4.84
C CYS A 286 -12.32 -1.43 6.10
N ASN A 287 -11.58 -2.12 6.96
CA ASN A 287 -12.12 -2.90 8.08
C ASN A 287 -13.31 -3.80 7.69
N GLY A 288 -13.20 -4.47 6.54
CA GLY A 288 -14.18 -5.46 6.05
C GLY A 288 -15.43 -4.89 5.36
N ARG A 289 -15.66 -3.57 5.36
CA ARG A 289 -16.86 -2.93 4.77
C ARG A 289 -16.52 -1.80 3.79
N PRO A 290 -17.42 -1.46 2.85
CA PRO A 290 -17.36 -0.18 2.12
C PRO A 290 -17.67 1.00 3.06
N PRO A 291 -17.36 2.25 2.65
CA PRO A 291 -17.82 3.45 3.34
C PRO A 291 -19.34 3.65 3.22
N THR A 292 -19.94 4.37 4.16
CA THR A 292 -21.32 4.89 4.02
C THR A 292 -21.37 6.09 3.07
N VAL A 293 -22.57 6.52 2.69
CA VAL A 293 -22.78 7.74 1.89
C VAL A 293 -22.30 8.98 2.64
N ASP A 294 -22.39 9.01 3.97
CA ASP A 294 -21.94 10.13 4.81
C ASP A 294 -20.42 10.15 4.99
N GLU A 295 -19.78 8.98 5.04
CA GLU A 295 -18.32 8.84 5.07
C GLU A 295 -17.67 9.19 3.72
N LEU A 296 -18.37 8.96 2.60
CA LEU A 296 -17.86 9.24 1.26
C LEU A 296 -18.96 9.72 0.29
N PRO A 297 -19.46 10.97 0.46
CA PRO A 297 -20.52 11.51 -0.39
C PRO A 297 -20.01 11.80 -1.81
N ALA A 298 -20.85 11.56 -2.80
CA ALA A 298 -20.52 11.83 -4.20
C ALA A 298 -20.42 13.33 -4.50
N CYS A 299 -19.44 13.73 -5.32
CA CYS A 299 -19.30 15.12 -5.79
C CYS A 299 -20.33 15.54 -6.84
N TYR A 300 -21.19 14.63 -7.29
CA TYR A 300 -22.10 14.80 -8.41
C TYR A 300 -23.32 13.89 -8.23
N SER A 301 -24.49 14.36 -8.67
CA SER A 301 -25.78 13.63 -8.61
C SER A 301 -26.15 12.91 -9.91
N THR A 302 -25.48 13.26 -11.00
CA THR A 302 -25.64 12.71 -12.35
C THR A 302 -25.01 11.30 -12.49
N PRO A 303 -25.24 10.57 -13.60
CA PRO A 303 -24.63 9.25 -13.81
C PRO A 303 -23.09 9.26 -13.81
N ASP A 304 -22.50 10.39 -14.19
CA ASP A 304 -21.08 10.73 -14.11
C ASP A 304 -20.89 12.24 -13.89
N TRP A 305 -19.65 12.73 -14.00
CA TRP A 305 -19.28 14.12 -13.80
C TRP A 305 -18.62 14.70 -15.07
N MET A 306 -19.21 14.42 -16.24
CA MET A 306 -18.87 15.08 -17.51
C MET A 306 -18.93 16.61 -17.40
N ASP A 307 -18.12 17.27 -18.22
CA ASP A 307 -18.05 18.73 -18.44
C ASP A 307 -17.79 19.63 -17.21
N VAL A 308 -17.66 19.03 -16.01
CA VAL A 308 -17.27 19.70 -14.76
C VAL A 308 -16.15 20.73 -14.97
N THR A 309 -16.34 21.93 -14.42
CA THR A 309 -15.32 22.99 -14.45
C THR A 309 -14.19 22.68 -13.47
N PHE A 310 -13.03 23.31 -13.67
CA PHE A 310 -11.94 23.17 -12.70
C PHE A 310 -12.33 23.68 -11.31
N SER A 311 -13.22 24.70 -11.24
CA SER A 311 -13.69 25.30 -10.00
C SER A 311 -14.52 24.32 -9.15
N GLU A 312 -15.52 23.68 -9.76
CA GLU A 312 -16.36 22.67 -9.09
C GLU A 312 -15.52 21.46 -8.67
N PHE A 313 -14.61 21.02 -9.55
CA PHE A 313 -13.73 19.89 -9.28
C PHE A 313 -12.84 20.10 -8.03
N VAL A 314 -12.30 21.31 -7.82
CA VAL A 314 -11.52 21.61 -6.61
C VAL A 314 -12.38 21.98 -5.39
N SER A 315 -13.65 22.35 -5.59
CA SER A 315 -14.53 22.79 -4.50
C SER A 315 -15.20 21.61 -3.76
N CYS A 316 -15.37 20.46 -4.40
CA CYS A 316 -15.90 19.27 -3.72
C CYS A 316 -14.93 18.73 -2.64
N ARG A 317 -15.35 18.78 -1.37
CA ARG A 317 -14.57 18.27 -0.22
C ARG A 317 -14.21 16.79 -0.34
N SER A 318 -15.16 15.95 -0.77
CA SER A 318 -14.98 14.50 -0.88
C SER A 318 -14.28 14.04 -2.17
N ASN A 319 -13.72 14.95 -2.97
CA ASN A 319 -13.08 14.59 -4.24
C ASN A 319 -11.86 13.68 -4.03
N LEU A 320 -12.04 12.40 -4.34
CA LEU A 320 -11.02 11.34 -4.25
C LEU A 320 -9.74 11.60 -5.05
N ALA A 321 -9.71 12.58 -5.97
CA ALA A 321 -8.48 13.04 -6.62
C ALA A 321 -7.51 13.75 -5.67
N ILE A 322 -8.05 14.41 -4.64
CA ILE A 322 -7.27 15.08 -3.58
C ILE A 322 -6.49 14.02 -2.81
N ASN A 323 -5.17 14.23 -2.69
CA ASN A 323 -4.22 13.35 -2.00
C ASN A 323 -4.35 11.85 -2.34
N ARG A 324 -4.78 11.53 -3.57
CA ARG A 324 -5.05 10.15 -4.02
C ARG A 324 -3.88 9.20 -3.79
N MET A 325 -2.65 9.62 -4.05
CA MET A 325 -1.46 8.77 -3.84
C MET A 325 -1.23 8.47 -2.35
N THR A 326 -1.45 9.44 -1.45
CA THR A 326 -1.36 9.22 0.00
C THR A 326 -2.39 8.19 0.44
N ARG A 327 -3.67 8.44 0.12
CA ARG A 327 -4.79 7.59 0.52
C ARG A 327 -4.63 6.16 -0.04
N MET A 328 -4.16 6.01 -1.27
CA MET A 328 -4.06 4.69 -1.91
C MET A 328 -2.80 3.89 -1.54
N LEU A 329 -1.86 4.48 -0.80
CA LEU A 329 -0.65 3.79 -0.31
C LEU A 329 -0.67 3.58 1.21
N ALA A 330 -1.48 4.35 1.94
CA ALA A 330 -1.63 4.23 3.38
C ALA A 330 -2.50 3.02 3.78
N ASP A 331 -2.26 2.53 4.99
CA ASP A 331 -3.23 1.78 5.76
C ASP A 331 -4.32 2.75 6.25
N LEU A 332 -5.52 2.63 5.68
CA LEU A 332 -6.67 3.47 6.04
C LEU A 332 -7.28 3.08 7.39
N SER A 333 -7.02 1.87 7.90
CA SER A 333 -7.53 1.45 9.21
C SER A 333 -6.93 2.27 10.36
N LEU A 334 -5.70 2.77 10.19
CA LEU A 334 -5.01 3.64 11.15
C LEU A 334 -5.70 5.00 11.37
N VAL A 335 -6.59 5.39 10.45
CA VAL A 335 -7.33 6.66 10.50
C VAL A 335 -8.85 6.46 10.46
N VAL A 336 -9.31 5.31 10.95
CA VAL A 336 -10.73 4.91 11.01
C VAL A 336 -11.40 4.97 9.62
N CYS A 337 -10.67 4.49 8.62
CA CYS A 337 -11.10 4.39 7.23
C CYS A 337 -11.50 5.75 6.63
N TYR A 338 -12.79 5.91 6.32
CA TYR A 338 -13.35 7.10 5.67
C TYR A 338 -14.05 8.06 6.65
N ASN A 339 -14.15 7.70 7.93
CA ASN A 339 -14.74 8.57 8.95
C ASN A 339 -13.79 9.75 9.28
N GLU A 340 -13.95 10.87 8.56
CA GLU A 340 -13.16 12.09 8.81
C GLU A 340 -13.41 12.71 10.20
N SER A 341 -14.51 12.38 10.87
CA SER A 341 -14.87 12.91 12.19
C SER A 341 -14.17 12.18 13.35
N ALA A 342 -13.53 11.03 13.09
CA ALA A 342 -12.92 10.20 14.13
C ALA A 342 -11.64 10.79 14.75
N MET A 343 -10.99 11.77 14.10
CA MET A 343 -9.77 12.43 14.61
C MET A 343 -9.53 13.78 13.91
N PRO A 344 -8.80 14.72 14.54
CA PRO A 344 -8.44 15.99 13.92
C PRO A 344 -7.72 15.82 12.58
N ARG A 345 -8.13 16.59 11.57
CA ARG A 345 -7.60 16.50 10.20
C ARG A 345 -6.07 16.52 10.11
N ALA A 346 -5.40 17.37 10.88
CA ALA A 346 -3.94 17.48 10.84
C ALA A 346 -3.25 16.17 11.30
N GLN A 347 -3.82 15.49 12.30
CA GLN A 347 -3.36 14.18 12.78
C GLN A 347 -3.63 13.09 11.74
N ARG A 348 -4.83 13.10 11.12
CA ARG A 348 -5.20 12.18 10.03
C ARG A 348 -4.28 12.31 8.82
N ASP A 349 -4.05 13.55 8.36
CA ASP A 349 -3.20 13.86 7.21
C ASP A 349 -1.73 13.46 7.48
N ALA A 350 -1.25 13.61 8.73
CA ALA A 350 0.08 13.16 9.15
C ALA A 350 0.22 11.62 9.25
N LEU A 351 -0.78 10.92 9.81
CA LEU A 351 -0.80 9.45 9.88
C LEU A 351 -0.87 8.82 8.49
N LEU A 352 -1.72 9.35 7.60
CA LEU A 352 -1.79 8.93 6.19
C LEU A 352 -0.44 9.14 5.48
N LEU A 353 0.24 10.28 5.70
CA LEU A 353 1.56 10.55 5.12
C LEU A 353 2.62 9.56 5.63
N ALA A 354 2.68 9.33 6.94
CA ALA A 354 3.63 8.42 7.56
C ALA A 354 3.42 6.98 7.06
N SER A 355 2.17 6.52 7.04
CA SER A 355 1.79 5.19 6.55
C SER A 355 2.10 5.02 5.06
N ALA A 356 1.70 5.96 4.21
CA ALA A 356 2.01 5.92 2.78
C ALA A 356 3.52 5.89 2.49
N LYS A 357 4.33 6.66 3.23
CA LYS A 357 5.80 6.62 3.12
C LYS A 357 6.37 5.27 3.57
N SER A 358 5.90 4.73 4.70
CA SER A 358 6.34 3.44 5.24
C SER A 358 6.04 2.30 4.26
N ASN A 359 4.81 2.23 3.77
CA ASN A 359 4.35 1.20 2.83
C ASN A 359 5.07 1.31 1.48
N LEU A 360 5.24 2.53 0.94
CA LEU A 360 6.00 2.76 -0.29
C LEU A 360 7.48 2.36 -0.16
N ARG A 361 8.12 2.62 0.99
CA ARG A 361 9.52 2.20 1.22
C ARG A 361 9.65 0.67 1.18
N LYS A 362 8.70 -0.03 1.79
CA LYS A 362 8.67 -1.51 1.81
C LYS A 362 8.37 -2.11 0.43
N MET A 363 7.66 -1.43 -0.48
CA MET A 363 7.32 -2.00 -1.79
C MET A 363 8.56 -2.43 -2.56
N ALA A 364 8.56 -3.68 -3.04
CA ALA A 364 9.65 -4.28 -3.81
C ALA A 364 10.14 -3.41 -4.97
N PHE A 365 9.28 -2.60 -5.58
CA PHE A 365 9.67 -1.59 -6.57
C PHE A 365 8.60 -0.50 -6.73
N PHE A 366 8.99 0.74 -7.02
CA PHE A 366 8.09 1.75 -7.57
C PHE A 366 8.71 2.50 -8.74
N ALA A 367 7.88 2.84 -9.72
CA ALA A 367 8.25 3.63 -10.89
C ALA A 367 7.71 5.06 -10.80
N LEU A 368 8.40 6.00 -11.47
CA LEU A 368 7.98 7.39 -11.60
C LEU A 368 7.55 7.66 -13.05
N CYS A 369 6.34 8.20 -13.21
CA CYS A 369 5.78 8.53 -14.53
C CYS A 369 6.69 9.45 -15.36
N GLU A 370 7.43 10.34 -14.68
CA GLU A 370 8.37 11.30 -15.23
C GLU A 370 9.69 10.66 -15.74
N PHE A 371 10.00 9.43 -15.35
CA PHE A 371 11.30 8.80 -15.60
C PHE A 371 11.14 7.35 -16.11
N GLN A 372 10.53 7.18 -17.28
CA GLN A 372 10.21 5.85 -17.85
C GLN A 372 11.47 4.98 -18.05
N LYS A 373 12.52 5.53 -18.66
CA LYS A 373 13.77 4.78 -18.93
C LYS A 373 14.53 4.36 -17.66
N ILE A 374 14.54 5.23 -16.64
CA ILE A 374 15.15 4.90 -15.33
C ILE A 374 14.29 3.85 -14.61
N SER A 375 12.96 3.97 -14.70
CA SER A 375 12.02 2.98 -14.14
C SER A 375 12.18 1.61 -14.78
N GLN A 376 12.43 1.52 -16.10
CA GLN A 376 12.77 0.26 -16.78
C GLN A 376 14.05 -0.33 -16.17
N TYR A 377 15.15 0.43 -16.17
CA TYR A 377 16.45 -0.03 -15.65
C TYR A 377 16.36 -0.52 -14.20
N LEU A 378 15.69 0.23 -13.32
CA LEU A 378 15.52 -0.14 -11.91
C LEU A 378 14.66 -1.39 -11.75
N PHE A 379 13.59 -1.57 -12.53
CA PHE A 379 12.79 -2.79 -12.52
C PHE A 379 13.63 -4.01 -12.94
N GLU A 380 14.36 -3.90 -14.05
CA GLU A 380 15.22 -4.98 -14.56
C GLU A 380 16.29 -5.39 -13.54
N ARG A 381 16.94 -4.42 -12.87
CA ARG A 381 17.95 -4.67 -11.83
C ARG A 381 17.38 -5.19 -10.51
N THR A 382 16.13 -4.85 -10.18
CA THR A 382 15.46 -5.31 -8.95
C THR A 382 15.02 -6.77 -9.07
N PHE A 383 14.37 -7.13 -10.18
CA PHE A 383 13.77 -8.45 -10.37
C PHE A 383 14.64 -9.44 -11.16
N GLY A 384 15.75 -8.99 -11.77
CA GLY A 384 16.59 -9.84 -12.63
C GLY A 384 15.96 -10.14 -14.00
N LEU A 385 14.94 -9.37 -14.40
CA LEU A 385 14.19 -9.53 -15.64
C LEU A 385 14.67 -8.53 -16.70
N ARG A 386 14.22 -8.68 -17.95
CA ARG A 386 14.48 -7.75 -19.07
C ARG A 386 13.21 -7.42 -19.83
N PHE A 387 13.16 -6.25 -20.47
CA PHE A 387 12.15 -5.94 -21.48
C PHE A 387 12.73 -6.05 -22.90
N LYS A 388 12.01 -6.73 -23.79
CA LYS A 388 12.24 -6.80 -25.24
C LYS A 388 12.10 -5.44 -25.93
N GLN A 389 11.26 -4.56 -25.38
CA GLN A 389 11.03 -3.21 -25.89
C GLN A 389 11.50 -2.16 -24.87
N ALA A 390 12.38 -1.26 -25.29
CA ALA A 390 12.85 -0.16 -24.45
C ALA A 390 11.75 0.89 -24.23
N PHE A 391 11.67 1.44 -23.01
CA PHE A 391 10.60 2.37 -22.64
C PHE A 391 10.80 3.74 -23.32
N VAL A 392 9.71 4.26 -23.90
CA VAL A 392 9.69 5.59 -24.53
C VAL A 392 9.30 6.65 -23.49
N GLN A 393 10.05 7.75 -23.48
CA GLN A 393 9.88 8.85 -22.52
C GLN A 393 8.92 9.91 -23.07
N TYR A 394 7.69 9.96 -22.54
CA TYR A 394 6.65 10.89 -22.98
C TYR A 394 6.54 12.12 -22.05
N ASN A 395 7.38 13.13 -22.30
CA ASN A 395 7.41 14.36 -21.49
C ASN A 395 6.13 15.21 -21.61
N TYR A 396 5.53 15.25 -22.80
CA TYR A 396 4.29 15.97 -23.06
C TYR A 396 3.08 15.06 -22.87
N THR A 397 2.08 15.54 -22.13
CA THR A 397 0.85 14.79 -21.85
C THR A 397 -0.35 15.72 -21.82
N ARG A 398 -1.59 15.18 -21.79
CA ARG A 398 -2.79 16.02 -21.60
C ARG A 398 -2.79 16.82 -20.28
N SER A 399 -1.87 16.53 -19.36
CA SER A 399 -1.66 17.34 -18.14
C SER A 399 -0.81 18.59 -18.39
N SER A 400 0.15 18.59 -19.30
CA SER A 400 1.03 19.76 -19.51
C SER A 400 0.27 20.91 -20.19
N LEU A 401 -0.66 20.59 -21.10
CA LEU A 401 -1.63 21.55 -21.63
C LEU A 401 -2.51 22.12 -20.50
N ALA A 402 -3.10 21.22 -19.68
CA ALA A 402 -3.94 21.60 -18.54
C ALA A 402 -3.22 22.33 -17.39
N ILE A 403 -1.88 22.40 -17.40
CA ILE A 403 -1.10 23.24 -16.49
C ILE A 403 -0.95 24.66 -17.07
N ALA A 404 -0.71 24.79 -18.37
CA ALA A 404 -0.57 26.08 -19.05
C ALA A 404 -1.89 26.89 -19.06
N GLU A 405 -3.03 26.20 -19.03
CA GLU A 405 -4.38 26.80 -19.00
C GLU A 405 -4.80 27.31 -17.61
N LEU A 406 -4.02 27.10 -16.54
CA LEU A 406 -4.40 27.48 -15.18
C LEU A 406 -3.96 28.90 -14.77
N PRO A 407 -4.85 29.73 -14.20
CA PRO A 407 -4.46 30.96 -13.55
C PRO A 407 -3.46 30.73 -12.41
N ILE A 408 -2.42 31.56 -12.30
CA ILE A 408 -1.33 31.43 -11.32
C ILE A 408 -1.82 31.37 -9.85
N ARG A 409 -2.98 31.99 -9.54
CA ARG A 409 -3.63 31.89 -8.23
C ARG A 409 -4.14 30.46 -7.96
N ALA A 410 -4.72 29.80 -8.96
CA ALA A 410 -5.22 28.43 -8.86
C ALA A 410 -4.10 27.41 -8.65
N GLU A 411 -2.93 27.60 -9.28
CA GLU A 411 -1.78 26.70 -9.06
C GLU A 411 -1.28 26.71 -7.60
N ARG A 412 -1.28 27.89 -6.95
CA ARG A 412 -0.94 28.02 -5.52
C ARG A 412 -1.96 27.35 -4.61
N SER A 413 -3.26 27.47 -4.89
CA SER A 413 -4.31 26.77 -4.14
C SER A 413 -4.22 25.24 -4.33
N LEU A 414 -4.00 24.78 -5.57
CA LEU A 414 -3.82 23.37 -5.91
C LEU A 414 -2.65 22.76 -5.13
N ARG A 415 -1.50 23.43 -5.06
CA ARG A 415 -0.33 22.98 -4.28
C ARG A 415 -0.63 22.77 -2.79
N ARG A 416 -1.44 23.65 -2.17
CA ARG A 416 -1.85 23.50 -0.76
C ARG A 416 -2.80 22.30 -0.59
N MET A 417 -3.76 22.14 -1.50
CA MET A 417 -4.77 21.07 -1.47
C MET A 417 -4.17 19.67 -1.59
N ILE A 418 -3.20 19.47 -2.48
CA ILE A 418 -2.52 18.18 -2.70
C ILE A 418 -1.16 18.09 -1.96
N GLY A 419 -0.92 19.01 -1.03
CA GLY A 419 0.40 19.27 -0.47
C GLY A 419 0.95 18.22 0.50
N ILE A 420 0.13 17.24 0.93
CA ILE A 420 0.47 16.30 2.01
C ILE A 420 1.79 15.55 1.76
N ILE A 421 2.12 15.20 0.51
CA ILE A 421 3.32 14.41 0.20
C ILE A 421 4.56 15.23 -0.16
N TRP A 422 4.45 16.23 -1.03
CA TRP A 422 5.56 16.52 -1.94
C TRP A 422 6.76 17.24 -1.31
N ASP A 423 6.50 18.26 -0.48
CA ASP A 423 7.54 19.14 0.09
C ASP A 423 8.56 18.44 1.00
N GLY A 424 8.29 17.19 1.39
CA GLY A 424 9.15 16.35 2.24
C GLY A 424 9.22 14.88 1.81
N ALA A 425 8.94 14.56 0.55
CA ALA A 425 9.17 13.23 -0.05
C ALA A 425 10.27 13.25 -1.12
N ILE A 426 10.43 14.39 -1.81
CA ILE A 426 11.61 14.73 -2.61
C ILE A 426 12.10 16.07 -2.07
N GLY A 427 13.30 16.09 -1.47
CA GLY A 427 13.75 17.22 -0.67
C GLY A 427 13.84 18.52 -1.48
N LYS A 428 13.36 19.63 -0.90
CA LYS A 428 13.60 20.98 -1.44
C LYS A 428 15.10 21.19 -1.62
N GLY A 429 15.53 21.46 -2.86
CA GLY A 429 16.94 21.56 -3.23
C GLY A 429 17.56 20.32 -3.88
N GLY A 430 16.79 19.25 -4.13
CA GLY A 430 17.30 18.09 -4.87
C GLY A 430 18.04 17.05 -4.02
N HIS A 431 17.99 17.19 -2.69
CA HIS A 431 18.36 16.11 -1.79
C HIS A 431 17.33 14.97 -1.92
N LEU A 432 17.70 14.00 -2.76
CA LEU A 432 17.03 12.72 -2.92
C LEU A 432 16.99 11.95 -1.59
N LEU A 433 16.10 10.96 -1.48
CA LEU A 433 16.14 9.96 -0.43
C LEU A 433 17.52 9.26 -0.45
N ARG A 434 18.38 9.54 0.54
CA ARG A 434 19.59 8.75 0.79
C ARG A 434 19.17 7.41 1.37
N PHE A 435 19.08 6.38 0.52
CA PHE A 435 19.13 5.01 0.98
C PHE A 435 20.57 4.70 1.42
N PRO A 436 20.80 4.20 2.65
CA PRO A 436 22.12 3.69 3.02
C PRO A 436 22.45 2.48 2.14
N GLY A 437 23.71 2.36 1.71
CA GLY A 437 24.20 1.25 0.87
C GLY A 437 24.05 1.42 -0.64
N THR A 438 23.19 2.30 -1.16
CA THR A 438 23.15 2.59 -2.61
C THR A 438 24.25 3.55 -3.03
N ILE A 439 24.88 3.27 -4.18
CA ILE A 439 25.68 4.24 -4.94
C ILE A 439 24.90 5.59 -5.03
N PRO A 440 25.52 6.74 -4.71
CA PRO A 440 24.81 8.01 -4.60
C PRO A 440 24.39 8.52 -5.98
N LEU A 441 23.14 8.23 -6.37
CA LEU A 441 22.55 8.66 -7.64
C LEU A 441 22.24 10.19 -7.64
N LEU A 442 23.29 10.99 -7.73
CA LEU A 442 23.24 12.44 -7.56
C LEU A 442 22.71 13.15 -8.81
N ILE A 443 21.38 13.24 -8.95
CA ILE A 443 20.72 13.95 -10.06
C ILE A 443 20.83 15.48 -9.86
N THR A 444 22.00 16.05 -10.11
CA THR A 444 22.21 17.50 -10.11
C THR A 444 21.65 18.14 -11.38
N GLN A 445 20.47 18.76 -11.27
CA GLN A 445 19.84 19.49 -12.38
C GLN A 445 20.47 20.88 -12.55
N ASN A 446 21.63 20.96 -13.20
CA ASN A 446 22.22 22.25 -13.60
C ASN A 446 21.52 22.78 -14.87
N ARG A 447 21.18 24.07 -14.90
CA ARG A 447 20.23 24.65 -15.88
C ARG A 447 20.65 24.52 -17.36
N ASN A 448 21.96 24.43 -17.64
CA ASN A 448 22.48 24.50 -19.01
C ASN A 448 23.19 23.22 -19.52
N SER A 449 23.27 22.13 -18.74
CA SER A 449 23.84 20.86 -19.24
C SER A 449 23.46 19.62 -18.43
N THR A 450 22.99 18.58 -19.12
CA THR A 450 22.67 17.27 -18.53
C THR A 450 23.85 16.30 -18.74
N ARG A 451 24.89 16.41 -17.91
CA ARG A 451 25.94 15.38 -17.79
C ARG A 451 25.72 14.56 -16.51
N LEU A 452 25.35 13.29 -16.66
CA LEU A 452 25.46 12.34 -15.56
C LEU A 452 26.91 11.81 -15.49
N LYS A 453 27.47 11.76 -14.28
CA LYS A 453 28.51 10.80 -13.94
C LYS A 453 27.88 9.75 -13.01
N CYS A 454 28.05 8.49 -13.35
CA CYS A 454 27.98 7.43 -12.33
C CYS A 454 29.36 7.33 -11.67
N PHE A 455 29.36 6.93 -10.40
CA PHE A 455 30.50 6.32 -9.71
C PHE A 455 30.10 4.89 -9.35
#